data_AF-A0A1V5I7M2-F1
#
_entry.id   AF-A0A1V5I7M2-F1
#
_cell.length_a   1.000
_cell.length_b   1.000
_cell.length_c   1.000
_cell.angle_alpha   90.00
_cell.angle_beta   90.00
_cell.angle_gamma   90.00
#
_symmetry.space_group_name_H-M   'P 1'
#
loop_
_entity.id
_entity.type
_entity.pdbx_description
1 polymer ?
#
loop_
_entity_poly.entity_id
_entity_poly.type
_entity_poly.pdbx_seq_one_letter_code
_entity_poly.pdbx_strand_id
1 'polypeptide(L)'
;MLLFKQGVASIKYEPNPKHKAPWQPGRKGTLCPPASELSLLEATRLLRDSELVGNKRYNFYNGKAYCARPHGEDLWHGYPVDWSEVPHCVRKKWLEAGRIKRSDMRGSPS
;
A
#
# COMPACT_ATOMS: atom_id res chain seq x y z
N MET A 1 -0.07 -22.40 -28.21
CA MET A 1 -0.70 -21.55 -27.17
C MET A 1 0.29 -21.42 -26.02
N LEU A 2 1.10 -20.35 -26.00
CA LEU A 2 2.16 -20.15 -25.01
C LEU A 2 1.63 -19.26 -23.87
N LEU A 3 1.42 -19.86 -22.70
CA LEU A 3 1.18 -19.14 -21.46
C LEU A 3 2.51 -18.58 -20.97
N PHE A 4 2.73 -17.28 -21.16
CA PHE A 4 3.78 -16.56 -20.43
C PHE A 4 3.41 -16.53 -18.95
N LYS A 5 3.98 -17.45 -18.15
CA LYS A 5 4.14 -17.21 -16.73
C LYS A 5 5.13 -16.06 -16.61
N GLN A 6 4.63 -14.83 -16.42
CA GLN A 6 5.45 -13.72 -15.98
C GLN A 6 6.24 -14.20 -14.76
N GLY A 7 7.57 -14.24 -14.89
CA GLY A 7 8.46 -14.50 -13.77
C GLY A 7 8.09 -13.49 -12.69
N VAL A 8 7.57 -13.98 -11.57
CA VAL A 8 7.18 -13.14 -10.46
C VAL A 8 8.48 -12.58 -9.90
N ALA A 9 8.84 -11.35 -10.26
CA ALA A 9 9.87 -10.60 -9.57
C ALA A 9 9.59 -10.74 -8.08
N SER A 10 10.61 -11.15 -7.31
CA SER A 10 10.48 -11.55 -5.92
C SER A 10 10.19 -10.36 -5.01
N ILE A 11 8.99 -9.79 -5.08
CA ILE A 11 8.63 -8.62 -4.28
C ILE A 11 8.70 -8.94 -2.78
N LYS A 12 9.58 -8.21 -2.07
CA LYS A 12 9.79 -8.35 -0.64
C LYS A 12 9.38 -7.06 0.08
N TYR A 13 8.56 -7.21 1.10
CA TYR A 13 8.23 -6.10 1.99
C TYR A 13 9.39 -5.89 2.98
N GLU A 14 9.86 -4.65 3.06
CA GLU A 14 10.83 -4.20 4.04
C GLU A 14 10.34 -2.86 4.62
N PRO A 15 10.02 -2.80 5.93
CA PRO A 15 9.68 -1.53 6.57
C PRO A 15 10.82 -0.53 6.40
N ASN A 16 10.51 0.71 6.00
CA ASN A 16 11.56 1.72 5.84
C ASN A 16 12.02 2.24 7.21
N PRO A 17 13.30 2.05 7.61
CA PRO A 17 13.82 2.48 8.90
C PRO A 17 13.95 4.01 9.03
N LYS A 18 13.74 4.78 7.95
CA LYS A 18 13.74 6.26 7.98
C LYS A 18 12.59 6.85 8.80
N HIS A 19 11.59 6.06 9.19
CA HIS A 19 10.46 6.49 10.01
C HIS A 19 10.66 6.07 11.47
N LYS A 20 11.73 6.57 12.10
CA LYS A 20 11.94 6.39 13.54
C LYS A 20 10.89 7.21 14.30
N ALA A 21 10.22 6.58 15.25
CA ALA A 21 9.58 7.30 16.34
C ALA A 21 10.68 7.83 17.29
N PRO A 22 10.52 9.01 17.90
CA PRO A 22 9.45 10.00 17.70
C PRO A 22 9.67 10.88 16.46
N TRP A 23 8.58 11.50 15.99
CA TRP A 23 8.59 12.54 14.97
C TRP A 23 9.65 13.62 15.29
N GLN A 24 10.48 13.97 14.31
CA GLN A 24 11.42 15.08 14.42
C GLN A 24 10.97 16.25 13.53
N PRO A 25 10.94 17.48 14.06
CA PRO A 25 10.62 18.67 13.27
C PRO A 25 11.52 18.76 12.03
N GLY A 26 10.91 19.00 10.85
CA GLY A 26 11.62 19.24 9.59
C GLY A 26 11.85 18.02 8.69
N ARG A 27 11.58 16.78 9.13
CA ARG A 27 11.60 15.60 8.25
C ARG A 27 10.17 15.23 7.80
N LYS A 28 9.79 15.64 6.59
CA LYS A 28 8.58 15.15 5.92
C LYS A 28 8.78 13.67 5.52
N GLY A 29 7.97 12.79 6.08
CA GLY A 29 7.84 11.39 5.67
C GLY A 29 6.52 10.82 6.19
N THR A 30 5.73 10.18 5.33
CA THR A 30 4.52 9.47 5.76
C THR A 30 4.95 8.26 6.57
N LEU A 31 4.70 8.28 7.89
CA LEU A 31 5.15 7.23 8.80
C LEU A 31 4.69 5.85 8.31
N CYS A 32 5.55 4.84 8.47
CA CYS A 32 5.08 3.47 8.35
C CYS A 32 4.08 3.24 9.49
N PRO A 33 2.98 2.54 9.23
CA PRO A 33 2.02 2.24 10.29
C PRO A 33 2.75 1.46 11.40
N PRO A 34 2.50 1.76 12.69
CA PRO A 34 3.08 0.98 13.77
C PRO A 34 2.59 -0.48 13.69
N ALA A 35 3.33 -1.41 14.29
CA ALA A 35 2.96 -2.83 14.29
C ALA A 35 1.60 -3.12 14.93
N SER A 36 1.11 -2.21 15.80
CA SER A 36 -0.24 -2.25 16.37
C SER A 36 -1.34 -1.95 15.35
N GLU A 37 -1.02 -1.31 14.23
CA GLU A 37 -1.94 -1.00 13.14
C GLU A 37 -1.78 -1.96 11.95
N LEU A 38 -0.54 -2.29 11.59
CA LEU A 38 -0.22 -3.20 10.49
C LEU A 38 1.00 -4.05 10.83
N SER A 39 0.79 -5.34 11.04
CA SER A 39 1.88 -6.30 11.30
C SER A 39 2.74 -6.51 10.05
N LEU A 40 3.97 -6.99 10.23
CA LEU A 40 4.86 -7.33 9.10
C LEU A 40 4.24 -8.39 8.17
N LEU A 41 3.52 -9.36 8.75
CA LEU A 41 2.81 -10.39 8.00
C LEU A 41 1.71 -9.78 7.14
N GLU A 42 0.88 -8.90 7.71
CA GLU A 42 -0.18 -8.22 6.97
C GLU A 42 0.40 -7.30 5.90
N ALA A 43 1.46 -6.55 6.21
CA ALA A 43 2.10 -5.68 5.22
C ALA A 43 2.68 -6.47 4.03
N THR A 44 3.25 -7.65 4.29
CA THR A 44 3.73 -8.58 3.25
C THR A 44 2.57 -9.10 2.41
N ARG A 45 1.45 -9.48 3.04
CA ARG A 45 0.23 -9.92 2.34
C ARG A 45 -0.34 -8.80 1.46
N LEU A 46 -0.45 -7.59 2.01
CA LEU A 46 -0.95 -6.44 1.27
C LEU A 46 -0.07 -6.10 0.07
N LEU A 47 1.25 -6.17 0.21
CA LEU A 47 2.16 -5.96 -0.91
C LEU A 47 1.95 -7.01 -2.01
N ARG A 48 1.83 -8.28 -1.63
CA ARG A 48 1.60 -9.39 -2.58
C ARG A 48 0.29 -9.24 -3.34
N ASP A 49 -0.78 -8.88 -2.64
CA ASP A 49 -2.15 -8.82 -3.18
C ASP A 49 -2.50 -7.44 -3.76
N SER A 50 -1.50 -6.57 -3.90
CA SER A 50 -1.66 -5.18 -4.33
C SER A 50 -1.91 -5.03 -5.83
N GLU A 51 -2.59 -3.94 -6.18
CA GLU A 51 -2.73 -3.48 -7.56
C GLU A 51 -1.52 -2.60 -7.93
N LEU A 52 -0.74 -3.02 -8.93
CA LEU A 52 0.39 -2.23 -9.46
C LEU A 52 -0.13 -1.18 -10.45
N VAL A 53 0.16 0.09 -10.18
CA VAL A 53 -0.14 1.23 -11.07
C VAL A 53 1.10 2.11 -11.18
N GLY A 54 1.70 2.14 -12.37
CA GLY A 54 3.00 2.78 -12.57
C GLY A 54 4.08 2.12 -11.70
N ASN A 55 4.76 2.91 -10.86
CA ASN A 55 5.78 2.43 -9.92
C ASN A 55 5.27 2.31 -8.47
N LYS A 56 3.95 2.29 -8.27
CA LYS A 56 3.31 2.21 -6.96
C LYS A 56 2.36 1.02 -6.88
N ARG A 57 2.25 0.46 -5.69
CA ARG A 57 1.35 -0.66 -5.39
C ARG A 57 0.30 -0.20 -4.39
N TYR A 58 -0.96 -0.51 -4.64
CA TYR A 58 -2.08 -0.07 -3.81
C TYR A 58 -2.84 -1.27 -3.23
N ASN A 59 -3.18 -1.20 -1.96
CA ASN A 59 -4.09 -2.14 -1.31
C ASN A 59 -4.86 -1.43 -0.19
N PHE A 60 -5.74 -2.15 0.49
CA PHE A 60 -6.49 -1.62 1.63
C PHE A 60 -6.55 -2.65 2.76
N TYR A 61 -6.63 -2.17 3.99
CA TYR A 61 -6.76 -3.02 5.18
C TYR A 61 -7.45 -2.23 6.28
N ASN A 62 -8.41 -2.86 6.95
CA ASN A 62 -9.16 -2.28 8.07
C ASN A 62 -9.72 -0.87 7.78
N GLY A 63 -10.33 -0.68 6.60
CA GLY A 63 -10.92 0.60 6.18
C GLY A 63 -9.93 1.69 5.73
N LYS A 64 -8.62 1.43 5.80
CA LYS A 64 -7.57 2.35 5.35
C LYS A 64 -6.96 1.90 4.03
N ALA A 65 -6.60 2.87 3.18
CA ALA A 65 -5.83 2.63 1.97
C ALA A 65 -4.33 2.68 2.27
N TYR A 66 -3.56 1.87 1.54
CA TYR A 66 -2.10 1.79 1.65
C TYR A 66 -1.47 1.91 0.27
N CYS A 67 -0.36 2.62 0.21
CA CYS A 67 0.52 2.69 -0.95
C CYS A 67 1.88 2.10 -0.59
N ALA A 68 2.44 1.29 -1.49
CA ALA A 68 3.81 0.82 -1.40
C ALA A 68 4.65 1.35 -2.57
N ARG A 69 5.91 1.66 -2.28
CA ARG A 69 6.91 2.13 -3.26
C ARG A 69 8.17 1.26 -3.20
N PRO A 70 8.85 1.07 -4.35
CA PRO A 70 10.14 0.41 -4.36
C PRO A 70 11.20 1.32 -3.72
N HIS A 71 12.15 0.72 -3.02
CA HIS A 71 13.29 1.44 -2.42
C HIS A 71 14.63 0.69 -2.50
N GLY A 72 14.63 -0.48 -3.15
CA GLY A 72 15.80 -1.25 -3.53
C GLY A 72 15.41 -2.27 -4.60
N GLU A 73 16.34 -3.12 -5.01
CA GLU A 73 16.04 -4.24 -5.88
C GLU A 73 15.05 -5.17 -5.18
N ASP A 74 13.86 -5.33 -5.75
CA ASP A 74 12.76 -6.11 -5.17
C ASP A 74 12.26 -5.69 -3.77
N LEU A 75 12.79 -4.61 -3.19
CA LEU A 75 12.41 -4.12 -1.86
C LEU A 75 11.34 -3.04 -1.95
N TRP A 76 10.25 -3.24 -1.21
CA TRP A 76 9.11 -2.33 -1.15
C TRP A 76 8.78 -1.96 0.29
N HIS A 77 8.38 -0.71 0.53
CA HIS A 77 7.83 -0.28 1.82
C HIS A 77 6.47 0.37 1.62
N GLY A 78 5.56 0.13 2.56
CA GLY A 78 4.20 0.64 2.55
C GLY A 78 3.97 1.75 3.56
N TYR A 79 3.00 2.61 3.28
CA TYR A 79 2.52 3.65 4.18
C TYR A 79 1.00 3.89 3.92
N PRO A 80 0.22 4.30 4.95
CA PRO A 80 -1.17 4.65 4.76
C PRO A 80 -1.29 5.88 3.87
N VAL A 81 -2.34 5.93 3.06
CA VAL A 81 -2.66 7.05 2.17
C VAL A 81 -4.13 7.38 2.25
N ASP A 82 -4.49 8.59 1.85
CA ASP A 82 -5.89 8.93 1.68
C ASP A 82 -6.51 8.22 0.48
N TRP A 83 -7.81 7.94 0.55
CA TRP A 83 -8.54 7.31 -0.56
C TRP A 83 -8.48 8.15 -1.84
N SER A 84 -8.31 9.47 -1.74
CA SER A 84 -8.10 10.36 -2.88
C SER A 84 -6.78 10.09 -3.63
N GLU A 85 -5.75 9.60 -2.94
CA GLU A 85 -4.45 9.23 -3.53
C GLU A 85 -4.48 7.87 -4.26
N VAL A 86 -5.49 7.04 -3.97
CA VAL A 86 -5.69 5.78 -4.68
C VAL A 86 -6.27 6.07 -6.08
N PRO A 87 -5.62 5.58 -7.15
CA PRO A 87 -6.09 5.81 -8.52
C PRO A 87 -7.57 5.46 -8.69
N HIS A 88 -8.31 6.30 -9.40
CA HIS A 88 -9.75 6.11 -9.61
C HIS A 88 -10.08 4.73 -10.20
N CYS A 89 -9.27 4.24 -11.14
CA CYS A 89 -9.42 2.91 -11.73
C CYS A 89 -9.33 1.78 -10.70
N VAL A 90 -8.43 1.90 -9.72
CA VAL A 90 -8.25 0.92 -8.64
C VAL A 90 -9.43 0.96 -7.67
N ARG A 91 -9.85 2.16 -7.25
CA ARG A 91 -11.03 2.33 -6.37
C ARG A 91 -12.30 1.79 -7.03
N LYS A 92 -12.52 2.11 -8.30
CA LYS A 92 -13.65 1.61 -9.08
C LYS A 92 -13.63 0.08 -9.16
N LYS A 93 -12.47 -0.52 -9.49
CA LYS A 93 -12.29 -1.98 -9.53
C LYS A 93 -12.65 -2.63 -8.20
N TRP A 94 -12.17 -2.10 -7.07
CA TRP A 94 -12.48 -2.66 -5.75
C TRP A 94 -13.95 -2.48 -5.36
N LEU A 95 -14.57 -1.36 -5.73
CA LEU A 95 -15.99 -1.10 -5.47
C LEU A 95 -16.88 -2.06 -6.27
N GLU A 96 -16.60 -2.23 -7.57
CA GLU A 96 -17.34 -3.15 -8.45
C GLU A 96 -17.16 -4.62 -8.04
N ALA A 97 -15.99 -4.97 -7.50
CA ALA A 97 -15.72 -6.29 -6.93
C ALA A 97 -16.31 -6.51 -5.53
N GLY A 98 -16.98 -5.51 -4.94
CA GLY A 98 -17.53 -5.59 -3.57
C GLY A 98 -16.46 -5.70 -2.47
N ARG A 99 -15.20 -5.41 -2.78
CA ARG A 99 -14.06 -5.47 -1.85
C ARG A 99 -14.04 -4.29 -0.87
N ILE A 100 -14.63 -3.17 -1.27
CA ILE A 100 -14.78 -1.95 -0.48
C ILE A 100 -16.19 -1.38 -0.67
N LYS A 101 -16.63 -0.52 0.25
CA LYS A 101 -17.88 0.23 0.18
C LYS A 101 -17.60 1.70 -0.05
N ARG A 102 -18.59 2.45 -0.56
CA ARG A 102 -18.51 3.93 -0.64
C ARG A 102 -18.33 4.61 0.72
N SER A 103 -18.72 3.96 1.81
CA SER A 103 -18.51 4.47 3.18
C SER A 103 -17.03 4.48 3.56
N ASP A 104 -16.25 3.51 3.09
CA ASP A 104 -14.83 3.37 3.45
C ASP A 104 -14.03 4.59 2.95
N MET A 105 -14.45 5.15 1.81
CA MET A 105 -13.83 6.33 1.20
C MET A 105 -14.25 7.67 1.81
N ARG A 106 -15.24 7.71 2.72
CA ARG A 106 -15.80 8.97 3.25
C ARG A 106 -15.07 9.55 4.46
N GLY A 107 -14.00 8.91 4.93
CA GLY A 107 -13.23 9.33 6.11
C GLY A 107 -11.85 9.94 5.84
N SER A 108 -11.44 10.08 4.58
CA SER A 108 -10.14 10.68 4.23
C SER A 108 -10.28 12.21 4.14
N PRO A 109 -9.59 13.00 4.99
CA PRO A 109 -9.53 14.44 4.80
C PRO A 109 -8.89 14.74 3.44
N SER A 110 -9.50 15.66 2.70
CA SER A 110 -9.01 16.20 1.43
C SER A 110 -7.74 17.02 1.59
#